data_AF-A0A4Q4CSV7-F1
#
_entry.id   AF-A0A4Q4CSV7-F1
#
_cell.length_a   1.000
_cell.length_b   1.000
_cell.length_c   1.000
_cell.angle_alpha   90.00
_cell.angle_beta   90.00
_cell.angle_gamma   90.00
#
_symmetry.space_group_name_H-M   'P 1'
#
loop_
_entity.id
_entity.type
_entity.pdbx_description
1 polymer ?
#
loop_
_entity_poly.entity_id
_entity_poly.type
_entity_poly.pdbx_seq_one_letter_code
_entity_poly.pdbx_strand_id
1 'polypeptide(L)'
;MPIRIARLQALAAIALLLWGAGQGIAALADPASRQRLVESLTWEAFLAGRTAGAINHVMAHALPADPWLRAAGGLLRWGLFRSGGPQVAVGCDGWLFLTEELRPWPGAQAAMAARAAALGRIAAALRERGITLVVAITPDKARVNPERLCAARTSAQAGRRHAEATTLLRQASG
;
A
#
# COMPACT_ATOMS: atom_id res chain seq x y z
N MET A 1 13.84 -21.00 -44.93
CA MET A 1 12.91 -20.82 -43.77
C MET A 1 13.46 -19.96 -42.61
N PRO A 2 14.75 -20.00 -42.20
CA PRO A 2 15.22 -19.31 -40.98
C PRO A 2 15.30 -17.76 -41.10
N ILE A 3 15.56 -17.23 -42.30
CA ILE A 3 15.69 -15.77 -42.54
C ILE A 3 14.37 -15.02 -42.29
N ARG A 4 13.22 -15.66 -42.57
CA ARG A 4 11.89 -15.05 -42.34
C ARG A 4 11.58 -14.95 -40.85
N ILE A 5 11.99 -15.95 -40.06
CA ILE A 5 11.81 -15.97 -38.60
C ILE A 5 12.67 -14.88 -37.95
N ALA A 6 13.94 -14.75 -38.36
CA ALA A 6 14.83 -13.70 -37.84
C ALA A 6 14.32 -12.27 -38.14
N ARG A 7 13.79 -12.03 -39.34
CA ARG A 7 13.19 -10.73 -39.69
C ARG A 7 11.92 -10.43 -38.89
N LEU A 8 11.07 -11.44 -38.68
CA LEU A 8 9.88 -11.30 -37.83
C LEU A 8 10.25 -10.98 -36.38
N GLN A 9 11.27 -11.66 -35.83
CA GLN A 9 11.78 -11.39 -34.49
C GLN A 9 12.35 -9.96 -34.36
N ALA A 10 13.13 -9.51 -35.35
CA ALA A 10 13.68 -8.16 -35.36
C ALA A 10 12.57 -7.09 -35.42
N LEU A 11 11.57 -7.28 -36.29
CA LEU A 11 10.42 -6.37 -36.38
C LEU A 11 9.61 -6.32 -35.08
N ALA A 12 9.39 -7.48 -34.45
CA ALA A 12 8.71 -7.55 -33.16
C ALA A 12 9.50 -6.81 -32.06
N ALA A 13 10.82 -6.99 -32.01
CA ALA A 13 11.68 -6.29 -31.05
C ALA A 13 11.65 -4.76 -31.25
N ILE A 14 11.74 -4.31 -32.51
CA ILE A 14 11.64 -2.89 -32.85
C ILE A 14 10.27 -2.32 -32.43
N ALA A 15 9.18 -3.01 -32.75
CA ALA A 15 7.84 -2.58 -32.37
C ALA A 15 7.68 -2.47 -30.85
N LEU A 16 8.23 -3.43 -30.09
CA LEU A 16 8.20 -3.41 -28.63
C LEU A 16 8.99 -2.23 -28.04
N LEU A 17 10.18 -1.94 -28.58
CA LEU A 17 11.00 -0.82 -28.15
C LEU A 17 10.32 0.52 -28.46
N LEU A 18 9.74 0.68 -29.65
CA LEU A 18 9.00 1.88 -30.03
C LEU A 18 7.77 2.08 -29.14
N TRP A 19 7.04 1.02 -28.85
CA TRP A 19 5.92 1.06 -27.90
C TRP A 19 6.39 1.50 -26.51
N GLY A 20 7.44 0.88 -25.97
CA GLY A 20 8.00 1.25 -24.66
C GLY A 20 8.49 2.70 -24.60
N ALA A 21 9.19 3.16 -25.64
CA ALA A 21 9.63 4.55 -25.75
C ALA A 21 8.44 5.52 -25.80
N GLY A 22 7.38 5.18 -26.54
CA GLY A 22 6.14 5.95 -26.60
C GLY A 22 5.48 6.09 -25.23
N GLN A 23 5.44 5.03 -24.42
CA GLN A 23 4.92 5.07 -23.05
C GLN A 23 5.73 6.00 -22.15
N GLY A 24 7.06 5.96 -22.25
CA GLY A 24 7.95 6.86 -21.50
C GLY A 24 7.79 8.32 -21.89
N ILE A 25 7.69 8.61 -23.20
CA ILE A 25 7.46 9.98 -23.70
C ILE A 25 6.11 10.51 -23.21
N ALA A 26 5.06 9.69 -23.28
CA ALA A 26 3.73 10.06 -22.79
C ALA A 26 3.73 10.32 -21.27
N ALA A 27 4.44 9.49 -20.49
CA ALA A 27 4.61 9.69 -19.05
C ALA A 27 5.35 10.99 -18.70
N LEU A 28 6.36 11.37 -19.49
CA LEU A 28 7.08 12.65 -19.34
C LEU A 28 6.28 13.85 -19.85
N ALA A 29 5.28 13.62 -20.70
CA ALA A 29 4.39 14.66 -21.20
C ALA A 29 3.29 15.05 -20.20
N ASP A 30 3.02 14.20 -19.21
CA ASP A 30 2.05 14.44 -18.14
C ASP A 30 2.43 15.67 -17.29
N PRO A 31 1.50 16.63 -17.06
CA PRO A 31 1.78 17.86 -16.33
C PRO A 31 2.32 17.63 -14.90
N ALA A 32 1.80 16.64 -14.18
CA ALA A 32 2.22 16.34 -12.81
C ALA A 32 3.64 15.76 -12.77
N SER A 33 3.96 14.92 -13.76
CA SER A 33 5.29 14.35 -13.94
C SER A 33 6.32 15.42 -14.32
N ARG A 34 5.96 16.37 -15.19
CA ARG A 34 6.83 17.52 -15.54
C ARG A 34 7.14 18.39 -14.34
N GLN A 35 6.15 18.72 -13.52
CA GLN A 35 6.36 19.54 -12.34
C GLN A 35 7.37 18.89 -11.38
N ARG A 36 7.18 17.60 -11.07
CA ARG A 36 8.11 16.83 -10.21
C ARG A 36 9.53 16.80 -10.77
N LEU A 37 9.68 16.68 -12.10
CA LEU A 37 10.99 16.64 -12.74
C LEU A 37 11.68 18.00 -12.67
N VAL A 38 10.99 19.09 -13.01
CA VAL A 38 11.54 20.45 -12.97
C VAL A 38 12.05 20.82 -11.58
N GLU A 39 11.32 20.46 -10.53
CA GLU A 39 11.73 20.67 -9.13
C GLU A 39 13.02 19.90 -8.76
N SER A 40 13.35 18.84 -9.51
CA SER A 40 14.52 17.99 -9.28
C SER A 40 15.72 18.28 -10.18
N LEU A 41 15.62 19.22 -11.14
CA LEU A 41 16.68 19.56 -12.09
C LEU A 41 17.65 20.63 -11.55
N THR A 42 18.10 20.46 -10.30
CA THR A 42 19.11 21.33 -9.69
C THR A 42 20.40 20.57 -9.43
N TRP A 43 21.53 21.28 -9.39
CA TRP A 43 22.84 20.65 -9.22
C TRP A 43 22.99 19.94 -7.88
N GLU A 44 22.40 20.53 -6.84
CA GLU A 44 22.29 19.93 -5.52
C GLU A 44 21.42 18.65 -5.53
N ALA A 45 20.26 18.68 -6.20
CA ALA A 45 19.38 17.52 -6.32
C ALA A 45 20.01 16.37 -7.11
N PHE A 46 20.84 16.69 -8.10
CA PHE A 46 21.57 15.71 -8.89
C PHE A 46 22.62 14.98 -8.04
N LEU A 47 23.49 15.72 -7.34
CA LEU A 47 24.50 15.16 -6.45
C LEU A 47 23.88 14.39 -5.27
N ALA A 48 22.71 14.83 -4.79
CA ALA A 48 21.94 14.15 -3.76
C ALA A 48 21.09 12.96 -4.26
N GLY A 49 21.11 12.64 -5.57
CA GLY A 49 20.36 11.53 -6.16
C GLY A 49 18.84 11.73 -6.28
N ARG A 50 18.32 12.93 -5.93
CA ARG A 50 16.89 13.25 -5.97
C ARG A 50 16.35 13.30 -7.41
N THR A 51 17.16 13.73 -8.38
CA THR A 51 16.80 13.72 -9.81
C THR A 51 16.59 12.30 -10.33
N ALA A 52 17.49 11.38 -9.99
CA ALA A 52 17.35 9.96 -10.36
C ALA A 52 16.10 9.34 -9.72
N GLY A 53 15.82 9.68 -8.45
CA GLY A 53 14.60 9.27 -7.77
C GLY A 53 13.32 9.78 -8.45
N ALA A 54 13.30 11.03 -8.88
CA ALA A 54 12.17 11.63 -9.59
C ALA A 54 11.92 10.96 -10.96
N ILE A 55 12.97 10.71 -11.74
CA ILE A 55 12.88 9.99 -13.02
C ILE A 55 12.36 8.57 -12.80
N ASN A 56 12.95 7.84 -11.83
CA ASN A 56 12.51 6.49 -11.50
C ASN A 56 11.03 6.48 -11.07
N HIS A 57 10.59 7.47 -10.28
CA HIS A 57 9.20 7.57 -9.88
C HIS A 57 8.26 7.73 -11.09
N VAL A 58 8.57 8.64 -12.01
CA VAL A 58 7.75 8.86 -13.23
C VAL A 58 7.71 7.59 -14.07
N MET A 59 8.86 6.97 -14.31
CA MET A 59 8.94 5.72 -15.08
C MET A 59 8.23 4.53 -14.41
N ALA A 60 8.15 4.49 -13.09
CA ALA A 60 7.51 3.40 -12.35
C ALA A 60 5.99 3.57 -12.15
N HIS A 61 5.46 4.80 -12.23
CA HIS A 61 4.07 5.09 -11.81
C HIS A 61 3.26 5.96 -12.77
N ALA A 62 3.87 6.60 -13.77
CA ALA A 62 3.18 7.51 -14.68
C ALA A 62 3.06 6.97 -16.12
N LEU A 63 3.48 5.72 -16.36
CA LEU A 63 3.28 5.10 -17.67
C LEU A 63 1.78 4.93 -17.94
N PRO A 64 1.26 5.38 -19.10
CA PRO A 64 -0.14 5.17 -19.46
C PRO A 64 -0.54 3.69 -19.42
N ALA A 65 0.44 2.81 -19.69
CA ALA A 65 0.28 1.38 -19.65
C ALA A 65 0.27 0.73 -18.25
N ASP A 66 0.70 1.44 -17.21
CA ASP A 66 0.87 0.91 -15.87
C ASP A 66 -0.42 0.29 -15.27
N PRO A 67 -1.62 0.92 -15.39
CA PRO A 67 -2.84 0.37 -14.81
C PRO A 67 -3.22 -1.01 -15.39
N TRP A 68 -3.09 -1.18 -16.72
CA TRP A 68 -3.43 -2.46 -17.35
C TRP A 68 -2.38 -3.53 -17.06
N LEU A 69 -1.10 -3.16 -17.02
CA LEU A 69 -0.01 -4.08 -16.66
C LEU A 69 -0.20 -4.61 -15.24
N ARG A 70 -0.51 -3.72 -14.29
CA ARG A 70 -0.81 -4.09 -12.90
C ARG A 70 -2.04 -4.96 -12.79
N ALA A 71 -3.11 -4.65 -13.54
CA ALA A 71 -4.32 -5.46 -13.56
C ALA A 71 -4.04 -6.87 -14.11
N ALA A 72 -3.36 -6.98 -15.25
CA ALA A 72 -3.00 -8.26 -15.85
C ALA A 72 -2.08 -9.08 -14.92
N GLY A 73 -1.06 -8.45 -14.32
CA GLY A 73 -0.20 -9.10 -13.34
C GLY A 73 -0.95 -9.55 -12.09
N GLY A 74 -1.92 -8.76 -11.62
CA GLY A 74 -2.80 -9.11 -10.51
C GLY A 74 -3.66 -10.33 -10.81
N LEU A 75 -4.29 -10.38 -11.99
CA LEU A 75 -5.09 -11.52 -12.45
C LEU A 75 -4.25 -12.78 -12.60
N LEU A 76 -3.07 -12.68 -13.21
CA LEU A 76 -2.15 -13.81 -13.34
C LEU A 76 -1.70 -14.34 -11.98
N ARG A 77 -1.29 -13.45 -11.07
CA ARG A 77 -0.89 -13.84 -9.71
C ARG A 77 -2.04 -14.48 -8.94
N TRP A 78 -3.25 -13.96 -9.08
CA TRP A 78 -4.44 -14.55 -8.47
C TRP A 78 -4.76 -15.93 -9.07
N GLY A 79 -4.71 -16.07 -10.39
CA GLY A 79 -4.97 -17.32 -11.08
C GLY A 79 -3.96 -18.42 -10.73
N LEU A 80 -2.67 -18.07 -10.68
CA LEU A 80 -1.58 -19.02 -10.45
C LEU A 80 -1.37 -19.32 -8.96
N PHE A 81 -1.40 -18.30 -8.10
CA PHE A 81 -0.99 -18.43 -6.69
C PHE A 81 -2.10 -18.12 -5.70
N ARG A 82 -3.30 -17.73 -6.18
CA ARG A 82 -4.40 -17.25 -5.32
C ARG A 82 -3.91 -16.20 -4.33
N SER A 83 -3.03 -15.30 -4.79
CA SER A 83 -2.39 -14.28 -3.96
C SER A 83 -2.92 -12.88 -4.27
N GLY A 84 -3.43 -12.20 -3.25
CA GLY A 84 -3.95 -10.82 -3.34
C GLY A 84 -2.86 -9.75 -3.47
N GLY A 85 -1.58 -10.13 -3.37
CA GLY A 85 -0.44 -9.21 -3.41
C GLY A 85 0.12 -8.87 -2.02
N PRO A 86 1.09 -7.94 -1.94
CA PRO A 86 1.86 -7.71 -0.70
C PRO A 86 1.05 -7.13 0.46
N GLN A 87 -0.10 -6.50 0.17
CA GLN A 87 -0.98 -5.88 1.18
C GLN A 87 -2.16 -6.78 1.57
N VAL A 88 -2.33 -7.93 0.92
CA VAL A 88 -3.52 -8.77 1.07
C VAL A 88 -3.12 -10.22 1.29
N ALA A 89 -3.43 -10.73 2.49
CA ALA A 89 -3.37 -12.14 2.80
C ALA A 89 -4.68 -12.83 2.37
N VAL A 90 -4.57 -14.02 1.82
CA VAL A 90 -5.72 -14.77 1.28
C VAL A 90 -6.11 -15.87 2.27
N GLY A 91 -7.37 -15.83 2.69
CA GLY A 91 -8.03 -16.85 3.48
C GLY A 91 -8.74 -17.88 2.60
N CYS A 92 -9.59 -18.71 3.21
CA CYS A 92 -10.42 -19.67 2.49
C CYS A 92 -11.66 -19.03 1.86
N ASP A 93 -12.28 -19.73 0.92
CA ASP A 93 -13.57 -19.33 0.31
C ASP A 93 -13.56 -17.91 -0.29
N GLY A 94 -12.41 -17.47 -0.79
CA GLY A 94 -12.26 -16.13 -1.37
C GLY A 94 -12.16 -15.00 -0.34
N TRP A 95 -12.04 -15.30 0.95
CA TRP A 95 -11.79 -14.29 1.97
C TRP A 95 -10.42 -13.63 1.78
N LEU A 96 -10.39 -12.31 1.92
CA LEU A 96 -9.20 -11.50 1.80
C LEU A 96 -9.01 -10.70 3.08
N PHE A 97 -7.82 -10.71 3.65
CA PHE A 97 -7.45 -9.97 4.86
C PHE A 97 -6.34 -8.98 4.54
N LEU A 98 -6.36 -7.81 5.17
CA LEU A 98 -5.25 -6.89 5.08
C LEU A 98 -4.07 -7.48 5.86
N THR A 99 -2.87 -7.45 5.28
CA THR A 99 -1.67 -7.93 5.98
C THR A 99 -1.40 -7.15 7.27
N GLU A 100 -1.83 -5.89 7.33
CA GLU A 100 -1.76 -4.97 8.46
C GLU A 100 -2.55 -5.47 9.69
N GLU A 101 -3.64 -6.19 9.45
CA GLU A 101 -4.44 -6.84 10.50
C GLU A 101 -3.67 -8.01 11.12
N LEU A 102 -2.80 -8.68 10.35
CA LEU A 102 -2.16 -9.93 10.75
C LEU A 102 -0.75 -9.73 11.32
N ARG A 103 0.02 -8.80 10.74
CA ARG A 103 1.44 -8.58 11.07
C ARG A 103 1.64 -7.86 12.42
N PRO A 104 2.81 -8.02 13.03
CA PRO A 104 3.22 -7.15 14.12
C PRO A 104 3.65 -5.76 13.60
N TRP A 105 3.55 -4.77 14.47
CA TRP A 105 3.98 -3.39 14.27
C TRP A 105 5.04 -2.99 15.30
N PRO A 106 6.19 -2.45 14.87
CA PRO A 106 7.17 -1.87 15.78
C PRO A 106 6.55 -0.72 16.59
N GLY A 107 6.80 -0.70 17.90
CA GLY A 107 6.31 0.38 18.78
C GLY A 107 4.79 0.44 18.95
N ALA A 108 4.03 -0.60 18.56
CA ALA A 108 2.57 -0.59 18.60
C ALA A 108 1.99 -0.21 19.97
N GLN A 109 2.55 -0.78 21.04
CA GLN A 109 2.12 -0.52 22.42
C GLN A 109 2.29 0.96 22.80
N ALA A 110 3.46 1.55 22.54
CA ALA A 110 3.72 2.95 22.83
C ALA A 110 2.80 3.88 22.02
N ALA A 111 2.63 3.60 20.72
CA ALA A 111 1.73 4.35 19.87
C ALA A 111 0.27 4.26 20.34
N MET A 112 -0.17 3.07 20.77
CA MET A 112 -1.51 2.84 21.29
C MET A 112 -1.76 3.60 22.59
N ALA A 113 -0.81 3.57 23.53
CA ALA A 113 -0.86 4.32 24.78
C ALA A 113 -0.92 5.83 24.51
N ALA A 114 -0.09 6.35 23.60
CA ALA A 114 -0.09 7.76 23.24
C ALA A 114 -1.43 8.21 22.64
N ARG A 115 -2.04 7.38 21.77
CA ARG A 115 -3.37 7.64 21.19
C ARG A 115 -4.47 7.61 22.24
N ALA A 116 -4.44 6.65 23.16
CA ALA A 116 -5.41 6.58 24.26
C ALA A 116 -5.31 7.82 25.17
N ALA A 117 -4.10 8.24 25.53
CA ALA A 117 -3.88 9.45 26.31
C ALA A 117 -4.37 10.72 25.58
N ALA A 118 -4.18 10.80 24.26
CA ALA A 118 -4.71 11.89 23.45
C ALA A 118 -6.25 11.92 23.46
N LEU A 119 -6.90 10.75 23.33
CA LEU A 119 -8.35 10.63 23.41
C LEU A 119 -8.88 11.01 24.80
N GLY A 120 -8.16 10.67 25.88
CA GLY A 120 -8.50 11.11 27.23
C GLY A 120 -8.49 12.64 27.39
N ARG A 121 -7.48 13.32 26.83
CA ARG A 121 -7.44 14.80 26.82
C ARG A 121 -8.60 15.40 26.03
N ILE A 122 -8.94 14.82 24.89
CA ILE A 122 -10.09 15.23 24.08
C ILE A 122 -11.40 15.03 24.86
N ALA A 123 -11.56 13.89 25.53
CA ALA A 123 -12.72 13.60 26.37
C ALA A 123 -12.87 14.63 27.49
N ALA A 124 -11.78 15.00 28.16
CA ALA A 124 -11.79 16.03 29.21
C ALA A 124 -12.25 17.40 28.67
N ALA A 125 -11.66 17.85 27.55
CA ALA A 125 -12.01 19.12 26.93
C ALA A 125 -13.46 19.17 26.41
N LEU A 126 -14.00 18.04 25.93
CA LEU A 126 -15.40 17.93 25.54
C LEU A 126 -16.34 17.94 26.75
N ARG A 127 -15.94 17.29 27.85
CA ARG A 127 -16.72 17.27 29.09
C ARG A 127 -16.85 18.65 29.73
N GLU A 128 -15.81 19.48 29.66
CA GLU A 128 -15.87 20.91 30.08
C GLU A 128 -16.95 21.70 29.33
N ARG A 129 -17.36 21.23 28.14
CA ARG A 129 -18.40 21.84 27.30
C ARG A 129 -19.74 21.11 27.41
N GLY A 130 -19.89 20.17 28.34
CA GLY A 130 -21.10 19.35 28.48
C GLY A 130 -21.30 18.31 27.37
N ILE A 131 -20.24 17.96 26.64
CA ILE A 131 -20.30 17.00 25.52
C ILE A 131 -19.71 15.65 25.96
N THR A 132 -20.49 14.58 25.80
CA THR A 132 -20.03 13.21 26.07
C THR A 132 -19.34 12.61 24.84
N LEU A 133 -18.10 12.15 24.99
CA LEU A 133 -17.38 11.40 23.96
C LEU A 133 -17.67 9.90 24.09
N VAL A 134 -18.08 9.26 22.99
CA VAL A 134 -18.22 7.80 22.90
C VAL A 134 -17.24 7.28 21.86
N VAL A 135 -16.37 6.35 22.25
CA VAL A 135 -15.37 5.74 21.37
C VAL A 135 -15.77 4.30 21.04
N ALA A 136 -16.11 4.05 19.78
CA ALA A 136 -16.42 2.71 19.27
C ALA A 136 -15.19 2.13 18.54
N ILE A 137 -14.45 1.25 19.21
CA ILE A 137 -13.34 0.52 18.57
C ILE A 137 -13.92 -0.59 17.71
N THR A 138 -13.59 -0.60 16.42
CA THR A 138 -14.00 -1.69 15.52
C THR A 138 -12.93 -2.78 15.54
N PRO A 139 -13.30 -4.05 15.76
CA PRO A 139 -12.33 -5.15 15.69
C PRO A 139 -11.87 -5.41 14.26
N ASP A 140 -10.61 -5.84 14.12
CA ASP A 140 -10.05 -6.32 12.85
C ASP A 140 -10.88 -7.50 12.32
N LYS A 141 -11.06 -7.58 11.00
CA LYS A 141 -11.85 -8.65 10.36
C LYS A 141 -11.28 -10.02 10.66
N ALA A 142 -9.95 -10.13 10.69
CA ALA A 142 -9.21 -11.32 11.10
C ALA A 142 -9.58 -11.82 12.50
N ARG A 143 -9.98 -10.93 13.42
CA ARG A 143 -10.42 -11.29 14.77
C ARG A 143 -11.87 -11.79 14.78
N VAL A 144 -12.73 -11.21 13.95
CA VAL A 144 -14.17 -11.54 13.91
C VAL A 144 -14.42 -12.87 13.17
N ASN A 145 -13.64 -13.16 12.13
CA ASN A 145 -13.79 -14.35 11.29
C ASN A 145 -12.49 -15.18 11.27
N PRO A 146 -11.98 -15.65 12.44
CA PRO A 146 -10.72 -16.39 12.51
C PRO A 146 -10.77 -17.71 11.73
N GLU A 147 -11.93 -18.33 11.60
CA GLU A 147 -12.15 -19.55 10.83
C GLU A 147 -11.92 -19.36 9.32
N ARG A 148 -12.01 -18.11 8.83
CA ARG A 148 -11.78 -17.76 7.43
C ARG A 148 -10.32 -17.48 7.09
N LEU A 149 -9.44 -17.39 8.10
CA LEU A 149 -8.01 -17.14 7.89
C LEU A 149 -7.31 -18.32 7.20
N CYS A 150 -7.70 -19.56 7.51
CA CYS A 150 -7.10 -20.77 6.95
C CYS A 150 -5.55 -20.77 7.04
N ALA A 151 -4.83 -20.57 5.93
CA ALA A 151 -3.36 -20.54 5.92
C ALA A 151 -2.77 -19.19 6.37
N ALA A 152 -3.58 -18.12 6.40
CA ALA A 152 -3.14 -16.80 6.82
C ALA A 152 -2.88 -16.79 8.35
N ARG A 153 -1.67 -16.40 8.74
CA ARG A 153 -1.26 -16.41 10.15
C ARG A 153 -1.34 -15.03 10.78
N THR A 154 -1.98 -14.97 11.93
CA THR A 154 -2.05 -13.77 12.77
C THR A 154 -0.92 -13.78 13.79
N SER A 155 -0.20 -12.67 13.94
CA SER A 155 0.80 -12.51 14.99
C SER A 155 0.15 -12.41 16.38
N ALA A 156 0.86 -12.84 17.42
CA ALA A 156 0.38 -12.72 18.79
C ALA A 156 0.12 -11.26 19.21
N GLN A 157 0.87 -10.30 18.65
CA GLN A 157 0.63 -8.88 18.89
C GLN A 157 -0.68 -8.42 18.24
N ALA A 158 -0.96 -8.82 16.99
CA ALA A 158 -2.20 -8.51 16.31
C ALA A 158 -3.43 -9.06 17.05
N GLY A 159 -3.37 -10.32 17.50
CA GLY A 159 -4.49 -10.97 18.20
C GLY A 159 -4.89 -10.28 19.52
N ARG A 160 -3.96 -9.60 20.20
CA ARG A 160 -4.21 -8.91 21.47
C ARG A 160 -4.55 -7.43 21.33
N ARG A 161 -4.24 -6.82 20.19
CA ARG A 161 -4.32 -5.36 19.94
C ARG A 161 -5.68 -4.75 20.32
N HIS A 162 -6.77 -5.39 19.93
CA HIS A 162 -8.12 -4.88 20.23
C HIS A 162 -8.41 -4.84 21.73
N ALA A 163 -8.03 -5.89 22.46
CA ALA A 163 -8.23 -5.96 23.91
C ALA A 163 -7.35 -4.94 24.64
N GLU A 164 -6.08 -4.81 24.22
CA GLU A 164 -5.15 -3.80 24.73
C GLU A 164 -5.69 -2.38 24.54
N ALA A 165 -6.17 -2.05 23.33
CA ALA A 165 -6.72 -0.73 23.02
C ALA A 165 -7.97 -0.42 23.85
N THR A 166 -8.86 -1.40 24.01
CA THR A 166 -10.08 -1.24 24.82
C THR A 166 -9.74 -0.95 26.27
N THR A 167 -8.77 -1.67 26.83
CA THR A 167 -8.30 -1.47 28.22
C THR A 167 -7.71 -0.08 28.41
N LEU A 168 -6.81 0.34 27.50
CA LEU A 168 -6.19 1.67 27.57
C LEU A 168 -7.21 2.80 27.47
N LEU A 169 -8.24 2.66 26.62
CA LEU A 169 -9.28 3.67 26.48
C LEU A 169 -10.19 3.76 27.69
N ARG A 170 -10.51 2.64 28.34
CA ARG A 170 -11.24 2.65 29.62
C ARG A 170 -10.44 3.36 30.71
N GLN A 171 -9.13 3.12 30.76
CA GLN A 171 -8.24 3.79 31.72
C GLN A 171 -8.10 5.29 31.45
N ALA A 172 -8.10 5.70 30.18
CA ALA A 172 -7.98 7.11 29.80
C ALA A 172 -9.28 7.92 29.91
N SER A 173 -10.43 7.25 30.09
CA SER A 173 -11.75 7.88 30.16
C SER A 173 -12.31 7.96 31.60
N GLY A 174 -11.66 7.30 32.56
CA GLY A 174 -11.94 7.44 33.99
C GLY A 174 -11.29 8.70 34.55
#